data_AF-A0A2W6DYM5-F1
#
_entry.id   AF-A0A2W6DYM5-F1
#
_cell.length_a   1.000
_cell.length_b   1.000
_cell.length_c   1.000
_cell.angle_alpha   90.00
_cell.angle_beta   90.00
_cell.angle_gamma   90.00
#
_symmetry.space_group_name_H-M   'P 1'
#
loop_
_entity.id
_entity.type
_entity.pdbx_description
1 polymer ?
#
loop_
_entity_poly.entity_id
_entity_poly.type
_entity_poly.pdbx_seq_one_letter_code
_entity_poly.pdbx_strand_id
1 'polypeptide(L)'
;GFGLYLVWPALYSTVTDSYRLGRVGRLRTDLGGVYFNAVFITGVSTAYLDTKAPWLLVAIVALHIETATQFLPMIRLDGYYILSDLIGVPDLFSRMGPVLTSMIPGRPTHPRVRELKPWVRRTITLWVLIVVPYLLYWLVGILIVVPRVLPVVWHRLVSLSQAMSAAATAGHAAEAALGVVQIILLLLPWVGSLLLLCMMAHRPVRAMLTRWVPALSHAGRS
;
A
#
# COMPACT_ATOMS: atom_id res chain seq x y z
N GLY A 1 6.16 -19.42 6.33
CA GLY A 1 4.86 -19.76 5.73
C GLY A 1 4.71 -19.05 4.41
N PHE A 2 3.88 -19.59 3.51
CA PHE A 2 3.46 -18.94 2.28
C PHE A 2 1.96 -18.60 2.39
N GLY A 3 1.59 -17.37 2.05
CA GLY A 3 0.20 -16.90 2.07
C GLY A 3 -0.07 -15.98 0.89
N LEU A 4 -1.34 -15.73 0.61
CA LEU A 4 -1.76 -14.79 -0.42
C LEU A 4 -2.37 -13.57 0.27
N TYR A 5 -1.69 -12.43 0.23
CA TYR A 5 -2.22 -11.18 0.77
C TYR A 5 -3.00 -10.45 -0.32
N LEU A 6 -4.33 -10.61 -0.29
CA LEU A 6 -5.29 -10.22 -1.34
C LEU A 6 -5.01 -10.87 -2.69
N VAL A 7 -3.93 -10.47 -3.35
CA VAL A 7 -3.55 -10.89 -4.70
C VAL A 7 -2.05 -11.13 -4.85
N TRP A 8 -1.27 -10.72 -3.85
CA TRP A 8 0.18 -10.85 -3.87
C TRP A 8 0.61 -12.07 -3.08
N PRO A 9 1.50 -12.92 -3.62
CA PRO A 9 2.13 -13.96 -2.85
C PRO A 9 3.00 -13.30 -1.77
N ALA A 10 2.77 -13.68 -0.51
CA ALA A 10 3.44 -13.15 0.65
C ALA A 10 4.07 -14.32 1.43
N LEU A 11 5.40 -14.29 1.53
CA LEU A 11 6.13 -15.14 2.46
C LEU A 11 6.08 -14.47 3.83
N TYR A 12 5.52 -15.16 4.82
CA TYR A 12 5.41 -14.62 6.18
C TYR A 12 6.04 -15.57 7.18
N SER A 13 6.69 -15.01 8.19
CA SER A 13 7.10 -15.72 9.39
C SER A 13 6.29 -15.18 10.56
N THR A 14 5.84 -16.07 11.44
CA THR A 14 5.10 -15.69 12.64
C THR A 14 6.10 -15.12 13.65
N VAL A 15 6.15 -13.79 13.77
CA VAL A 15 7.04 -13.07 14.70
C VAL A 15 6.29 -12.55 15.93
N THR A 16 5.23 -13.24 16.36
CA THR A 16 4.34 -12.80 17.45
C THR A 16 5.07 -12.58 18.77
N ASP A 17 6.14 -13.33 19.04
CA ASP A 17 6.98 -13.15 20.24
C ASP A 17 7.90 -11.92 20.18
N SER A 18 8.12 -11.32 19.01
CA SER A 18 8.94 -10.10 18.88
C SER A 18 8.33 -8.91 19.63
N TYR A 19 7.00 -8.89 19.82
CA TYR A 19 6.32 -7.87 20.60
C TYR A 19 6.69 -7.87 22.09
N ARG A 20 7.21 -9.00 22.59
CA ARG A 20 7.69 -9.15 23.98
C ARG A 20 9.12 -8.61 24.16
N LEU A 21 9.83 -8.32 23.05
CA LEU A 21 11.16 -7.72 23.08
C LEU A 21 11.08 -6.21 23.36
N GLY A 22 12.15 -5.67 23.94
CA GLY A 22 12.33 -4.23 24.09
C GLY A 22 12.36 -3.49 22.74
N ARG A 23 12.24 -2.15 22.77
CA ARG A 23 12.16 -1.29 21.58
C ARG A 23 13.21 -1.60 20.50
N VAL A 24 14.45 -1.88 20.92
CA VAL A 24 15.56 -2.23 20.01
C VAL A 24 15.36 -3.60 19.35
N GLY A 25 14.79 -4.57 20.06
CA GLY A 25 14.51 -5.91 19.52
C GLY A 25 13.39 -5.91 18.48
N ARG A 26 12.36 -5.09 18.67
CA ARG A 26 11.33 -4.85 17.63
C ARG A 26 11.93 -4.16 16.41
N LEU A 27 12.70 -3.09 16.60
CA LEU A 27 13.35 -2.38 15.51
C LEU A 27 14.26 -3.28 14.66
N ARG A 28 15.02 -4.18 15.28
CA ARG A 28 15.86 -5.17 14.55
C ARG A 28 15.03 -6.17 13.75
N THR A 29 13.86 -6.54 14.26
CA THR A 29 12.94 -7.45 13.58
C THR A 29 12.31 -6.75 12.38
N ASP A 30 11.88 -5.49 12.55
CA ASP A 30 11.31 -4.67 11.48
C ASP A 30 12.36 -4.36 10.39
N LEU A 31 13.63 -4.16 10.77
CA LEU A 31 14.74 -3.96 9.83
C LEU A 31 15.20 -5.23 9.09
N GLY A 32 14.62 -6.40 9.38
CA GLY A 32 14.97 -7.65 8.70
C GLY A 32 14.79 -7.57 7.18
N GLY A 33 13.74 -6.89 6.71
CA GLY A 33 13.49 -6.69 5.28
C GLY A 33 14.59 -5.88 4.58
N VAL A 34 15.03 -4.78 5.19
CA VAL A 34 16.15 -3.96 4.71
C VAL A 34 17.45 -4.78 4.68
N TYR A 35 17.71 -5.59 5.70
CA TYR A 35 18.89 -6.44 5.74
C TYR A 35 18.91 -7.44 4.57
N PHE A 36 17.78 -8.10 4.31
CA PHE A 36 17.65 -8.99 3.16
C PHE A 36 17.86 -8.26 1.83
N ASN A 37 17.31 -7.04 1.68
CA ASN A 37 17.54 -6.21 0.50
C ASN A 37 19.03 -5.88 0.32
N ALA A 38 19.75 -5.55 1.38
CA ALA A 38 21.19 -5.29 1.31
C ALA A 38 21.99 -6.53 0.88
N VAL A 39 21.66 -7.71 1.42
CA VAL A 39 22.28 -8.99 1.01
C VAL A 39 22.00 -9.29 -0.46
N PHE A 40 20.75 -9.10 -0.90
CA PHE A 40 20.35 -9.35 -2.28
C PHE A 40 21.05 -8.39 -3.26
N ILE A 41 21.06 -7.09 -2.95
CA ILE A 41 21.81 -6.08 -3.71
C ILE A 41 23.28 -6.46 -3.83
N THR A 42 23.88 -6.96 -2.76
CA THR A 42 25.27 -7.44 -2.76
C THR A 42 25.44 -8.59 -3.75
N GLY A 43 24.54 -9.59 -3.73
CA GLY A 43 24.57 -10.71 -4.67
C GLY A 43 24.36 -10.32 -6.13
N VAL A 44 23.44 -9.37 -6.40
CA VAL A 44 23.24 -8.85 -7.76
C VAL A 44 24.47 -8.04 -8.21
N SER A 45 25.11 -7.32 -7.30
CA SER A 45 26.33 -6.56 -7.56
C SER A 45 27.52 -7.47 -7.87
N THR A 46 27.69 -8.58 -7.16
CA THR A 46 28.74 -9.57 -7.47
C THR A 46 28.48 -10.26 -8.81
N ALA A 47 27.22 -10.62 -9.11
CA ALA A 47 26.84 -11.15 -10.41
C ALA A 47 27.11 -10.17 -11.56
N TYR A 48 26.93 -8.86 -11.32
CA TYR A 48 27.29 -7.84 -12.30
C TYR A 48 28.81 -7.76 -12.52
N LEU A 49 29.61 -7.88 -11.46
CA LEU A 49 31.06 -7.85 -11.60
C LEU A 49 31.60 -8.98 -12.47
N ASP A 50 30.96 -10.15 -12.44
CA ASP A 50 31.31 -11.31 -13.26
C ASP A 50 30.76 -11.22 -14.69
N THR A 51 29.45 -10.98 -14.84
CA THR A 51 28.77 -11.04 -16.15
C THR A 51 28.84 -9.73 -16.96
N LYS A 52 29.08 -8.59 -16.30
CA LYS A 52 29.00 -7.23 -16.86
C LYS A 52 27.68 -6.89 -17.57
N ALA A 53 26.61 -7.64 -17.31
CA ALA A 53 25.35 -7.46 -18.03
C ALA A 53 24.67 -6.12 -17.65
N PRO A 54 24.33 -5.24 -18.62
CA PRO A 54 23.79 -3.90 -18.32
C PRO A 54 22.48 -3.90 -17.53
N TRP A 55 21.63 -4.91 -17.71
CA TRP A 55 20.36 -5.01 -17.00
C TRP A 55 20.54 -5.19 -15.49
N LEU A 56 21.67 -5.76 -15.05
CA LEU A 56 21.98 -5.89 -13.62
C LEU A 56 22.24 -4.52 -12.98
N LEU A 57 22.84 -3.56 -13.71
CA LEU A 57 22.97 -2.19 -13.20
C LEU A 57 21.62 -1.55 -12.97
N VAL A 58 20.69 -1.72 -13.92
CA VAL A 58 19.31 -1.23 -13.78
C VAL A 58 18.64 -1.88 -12.57
N ALA A 59 18.81 -3.19 -12.39
CA ALA A 59 18.29 -3.90 -11.23
C ALA A 59 18.90 -3.39 -9.92
N ILE A 60 20.21 -3.18 -9.85
CA ILE A 60 20.89 -2.64 -8.66
C ILE A 60 20.34 -1.27 -8.31
N VAL A 61 20.22 -0.36 -9.29
CA VAL A 61 19.66 0.97 -9.06
C VAL A 61 18.20 0.88 -8.60
N ALA A 62 17.40 0.03 -9.24
CA ALA A 62 16.01 -0.19 -8.85
C ALA A 62 15.88 -0.72 -7.41
N LEU A 63 16.72 -1.68 -7.01
CA LEU A 63 16.74 -2.23 -5.65
C LEU A 63 17.17 -1.19 -4.60
N HIS A 64 18.11 -0.31 -4.94
CA HIS A 64 18.49 0.81 -4.06
C HIS A 64 17.33 1.80 -3.89
N ILE A 65 16.65 2.16 -4.98
CA ILE A 65 15.47 3.02 -4.93
C ILE A 65 14.38 2.35 -4.09
N GLU A 66 14.09 1.07 -4.32
CA GLU A 66 13.12 0.30 -3.54
C GLU A 66 13.46 0.33 -2.05
N THR A 67 14.70 -0.01 -1.69
CA THR A 67 15.16 0.02 -0.30
C THR A 67 15.04 1.42 0.31
N ALA A 68 15.40 2.47 -0.43
CA ALA A 68 15.25 3.85 0.02
C ALA A 68 13.77 4.21 0.24
N THR A 69 12.87 3.74 -0.63
CA THR A 69 11.43 3.98 -0.48
C THR A 69 10.81 3.27 0.72
N GLN A 70 11.35 2.12 1.16
CA GLN A 70 10.92 1.45 2.40
C GLN A 70 11.18 2.30 3.65
N PHE A 71 12.23 3.12 3.63
CA PHE A 71 12.54 4.04 4.72
C PHE A 71 11.72 5.33 4.70
N LEU A 72 11.04 5.64 3.59
CA LEU A 72 10.13 6.78 3.58
C LEU A 72 9.00 6.48 4.57
N PRO A 73 8.65 7.44 5.45
CA PRO A 73 7.59 7.27 6.43
C PRO A 73 6.22 7.32 5.73
N MET A 74 5.91 6.35 4.87
CA MET A 74 4.65 6.28 4.12
C MET A 74 3.68 5.31 4.80
N ILE A 75 2.55 5.01 4.17
CA ILE A 75 1.50 4.16 4.73
C ILE A 75 2.08 2.79 5.12
N ARG A 76 2.31 2.60 6.42
CA ARG A 76 2.62 1.31 7.06
C ARG A 76 3.91 0.64 6.52
N LEU A 77 4.85 1.44 5.98
CA LEU A 77 6.22 1.01 5.70
C LEU A 77 7.09 1.12 6.97
N ASP A 78 8.29 0.53 6.94
CA ASP A 78 9.21 0.52 8.09
C ASP A 78 9.54 1.94 8.57
N GLY A 79 9.67 2.90 7.65
CA GLY A 79 9.86 4.31 7.98
C GLY A 79 8.77 4.91 8.88
N TYR A 80 7.52 4.45 8.76
CA TYR A 80 6.42 4.90 9.62
C TYR A 80 6.58 4.42 11.06
N TYR A 81 6.97 3.16 11.23
CA TYR A 81 7.20 2.58 12.55
C TYR A 81 8.43 3.20 13.22
N ILE A 82 9.50 3.43 12.47
CA ILE A 82 10.69 4.16 12.93
C ILE A 82 10.32 5.57 13.39
N LEU A 83 9.55 6.31 12.58
CA LEU A 83 9.11 7.67 12.93
C LEU A 83 8.20 7.67 14.17
N SER A 84 7.26 6.73 14.25
CA SER A 84 6.37 6.53 15.41
C SER A 84 7.17 6.26 16.68
N ASP A 85 8.20 5.40 16.61
CA ASP A 85 9.05 5.08 17.75
C ASP A 85 9.95 6.24 18.14
N LEU A 86 10.53 6.96 17.17
CA LEU A 86 11.37 8.13 17.43
C LEU A 86 10.59 9.25 18.15
N ILE A 87 9.33 9.47 17.73
CA ILE A 87 8.43 10.46 18.31
C ILE A 87 7.84 9.97 19.65
N GLY A 88 7.81 8.64 19.87
CA GLY A 88 7.21 8.03 21.06
C GLY A 88 5.68 8.06 21.06
N VAL A 89 5.07 8.21 19.89
CA VAL A 89 3.63 8.34 19.73
C VAL A 89 3.12 7.22 18.83
N PRO A 90 2.44 6.21 19.38
CA PRO A 90 1.85 5.15 18.57
C PRO A 90 0.70 5.71 17.71
N ASP A 91 0.52 5.11 16.54
CA ASP A 91 -0.55 5.41 15.59
C ASP A 91 -0.63 6.88 15.14
N LEU A 92 0.34 7.31 14.33
CA LEU A 92 0.38 8.66 13.75
C LEU A 92 -0.83 8.94 12.84
N PHE A 93 -1.41 7.91 12.20
CA PHE A 93 -2.60 8.08 11.35
C PHE A 93 -3.83 8.54 12.13
N SER A 94 -4.05 8.02 13.34
CA SER A 94 -5.14 8.51 14.20
C SER A 94 -5.04 10.00 14.54
N ARG A 95 -3.82 10.56 14.45
CA ARG A 95 -3.51 11.97 14.75
C ARG A 95 -3.49 12.85 13.51
N MET A 96 -3.45 12.28 12.31
CA MET A 96 -3.48 13.01 11.05
C MET A 96 -4.73 13.89 10.93
N GLY A 97 -5.92 13.33 11.18
CA GLY A 97 -7.19 14.09 11.10
C GLY A 97 -7.25 15.28 12.08
N PRO A 98 -6.97 15.07 13.38
CA PRO A 98 -6.86 16.17 14.35
C PRO A 98 -5.82 17.24 13.98
N VAL A 99 -4.67 16.85 13.45
CA VAL A 99 -3.61 17.80 13.02
C VAL A 99 -4.07 18.59 11.80
N LEU A 100 -4.59 17.93 10.76
CA LEU A 100 -5.18 18.60 9.60
C LEU A 100 -6.27 19.60 10.01
N THR A 101 -7.15 19.19 10.93
CA THR A 101 -8.25 20.05 11.41
C THR A 101 -7.71 21.26 12.18
N SER A 102 -6.62 21.10 12.93
CA SER A 102 -5.96 22.21 13.64
C SER A 102 -5.22 23.19 12.73
N MET A 103 -4.92 22.80 11.48
CA MET A 103 -4.33 23.68 10.46
C MET A 103 -5.39 24.51 9.73
N ILE A 104 -6.68 24.19 9.89
CA ILE A 104 -7.79 24.96 9.31
C ILE A 104 -8.08 26.16 10.23
N PRO A 105 -7.96 27.40 9.73
CA PRO A 105 -8.29 28.60 10.51
C PRO A 105 -9.74 28.55 11.00
N GLY A 106 -9.96 28.83 12.30
CA GLY A 106 -11.30 28.91 12.89
C GLY A 106 -11.84 27.62 13.53
N ARG A 107 -11.11 26.50 13.50
CA ARG A 107 -11.51 25.27 14.21
C ARG A 107 -10.76 25.08 15.54
N PRO A 108 -11.46 24.64 16.61
CA PRO A 108 -10.82 24.40 17.89
C PRO A 108 -9.80 23.25 17.78
N THR A 109 -8.58 23.48 18.27
CA THR A 109 -7.55 22.44 18.38
C THR A 109 -8.03 21.28 19.24
N HIS A 110 -8.08 20.09 18.65
CA HIS A 110 -8.53 18.88 19.33
C HIS A 110 -7.64 18.58 20.57
N PRO A 111 -8.20 18.14 21.72
CA PRO A 111 -7.45 17.88 22.96
C PRO A 111 -6.21 16.99 22.78
N ARG A 112 -6.35 15.91 22.00
CA ARG A 112 -5.27 14.99 21.59
C ARG A 112 -4.05 15.62 20.91
N VAL A 113 -4.16 16.86 20.40
CA VAL A 113 -3.06 17.64 19.81
C VAL A 113 -2.50 18.66 20.80
N ARG A 114 -3.31 19.16 21.75
CA ARG A 114 -2.86 20.07 22.83
C ARG A 114 -1.98 19.38 23.87
N GLU A 115 -2.19 18.08 24.10
CA GLU A 115 -1.39 17.27 25.03
C GLU A 115 0.00 16.90 24.49
N LEU A 116 0.27 17.15 23.21
CA LEU A 116 1.55 16.79 22.59
C LEU A 116 2.61 17.87 22.80
N LYS A 117 3.86 17.43 23.01
CA LYS A 117 5.01 18.33 23.02
C LYS A 117 5.11 19.11 21.69
N PRO A 118 5.54 20.38 21.70
CA PRO A 118 5.58 21.21 20.48
C PRO A 118 6.41 20.62 19.34
N TRP A 119 7.53 19.94 19.64
CA TRP A 119 8.38 19.30 18.64
C TRP A 119 7.70 18.08 17.98
N VAL A 120 6.95 17.29 18.75
CA VAL A 120 6.14 16.17 18.27
C VAL A 120 5.10 16.67 17.29
N ARG A 121 4.40 17.75 17.66
CA ARG A 121 3.39 18.39 16.80
C ARG A 121 3.99 18.84 15.47
N ARG A 122 5.14 19.54 15.48
CA ARG A 122 5.82 19.98 14.24
C ARG A 122 6.20 18.80 13.35
N THR A 123 6.72 17.72 13.94
CA THR A 123 7.14 16.53 13.20
C THR A 123 5.96 15.85 12.52
N ILE A 124 4.83 15.67 13.23
CA ILE A 124 3.60 15.11 12.65
C ILE A 124 3.06 16.04 11.56
N THR A 125 3.05 17.36 11.77
CA THR A 125 2.60 18.31 10.74
C THR A 125 3.45 18.24 9.48
N LEU A 126 4.79 18.22 9.59
CA LEU A 126 5.68 18.08 8.44
C LEU A 126 5.42 16.77 7.71
N TRP A 127 5.27 15.67 8.46
CA TRP A 127 4.94 14.37 7.91
C TRP A 127 3.61 14.38 7.14
N VAL A 128 2.56 14.97 7.71
CA VAL A 128 1.26 15.13 7.05
C VAL A 128 1.37 15.95 5.76
N LEU A 129 2.14 17.04 5.79
CA LEU A 129 2.36 17.91 4.62
C LEU A 129 3.12 17.21 3.48
N ILE A 130 3.87 16.15 3.77
CA ILE A 130 4.55 15.34 2.74
C ILE A 130 3.61 14.23 2.25
N VAL A 131 3.00 13.48 3.18
CA VAL A 131 2.21 12.29 2.87
C VAL A 131 0.90 12.66 2.15
N VAL A 132 0.19 13.70 2.59
CA VAL A 132 -1.13 14.03 2.02
C VAL A 132 -1.03 14.44 0.54
N PRO A 133 -0.15 15.36 0.13
CA PRO A 133 0.01 15.70 -1.29
C PRO A 133 0.49 14.52 -2.13
N TYR A 134 1.38 13.68 -1.58
CA TYR A 134 1.85 12.48 -2.27
C TYR A 134 0.70 11.49 -2.54
N LEU A 135 -0.15 11.22 -1.53
CA LEU A 135 -1.32 10.37 -1.70
C LEU A 135 -2.34 10.98 -2.67
N LEU A 136 -2.52 12.31 -2.64
CA LEU A 136 -3.39 13.00 -3.58
C LEU A 136 -2.86 12.90 -5.02
N TYR A 137 -1.55 13.06 -5.20
CA TYR A 137 -0.89 12.88 -6.50
C TYR A 137 -1.16 11.48 -7.07
N TRP A 138 -1.00 10.42 -6.26
CA TRP A 138 -1.31 9.06 -6.69
C TRP A 138 -2.80 8.84 -6.98
N LEU A 139 -3.69 9.37 -6.13
CA LEU A 139 -5.13 9.27 -6.34
C LEU A 139 -5.56 9.95 -7.64
N VAL A 140 -5.10 11.18 -7.88
CA VAL A 140 -5.39 11.93 -9.11
C VAL A 140 -4.79 11.22 -10.32
N GLY A 141 -3.56 10.72 -10.21
CA GLY A 141 -2.92 9.92 -11.26
C GLY A 141 -3.77 8.70 -11.65
N ILE A 142 -4.24 7.93 -10.67
CA ILE A 142 -5.14 6.80 -10.89
C ILE A 142 -6.43 7.25 -11.58
N LEU A 143 -7.07 8.32 -11.11
CA LEU A 143 -8.32 8.83 -11.69
C LEU A 143 -8.16 9.29 -13.15
N ILE A 144 -6.98 9.80 -13.53
CA ILE A 144 -6.66 10.18 -14.91
C ILE A 144 -6.31 8.96 -15.78
N VAL A 145 -5.57 8.00 -15.23
CA VAL A 145 -5.03 6.85 -15.97
C VAL A 145 -6.08 5.77 -16.19
N VAL A 146 -6.89 5.46 -15.18
CA VAL A 146 -7.94 4.42 -15.24
C VAL A 146 -8.86 4.55 -16.47
N PRO A 147 -9.46 5.71 -16.79
CA PRO A 147 -10.34 5.83 -17.96
C PRO A 147 -9.60 5.66 -19.29
N ARG A 148 -8.28 5.88 -19.33
CA ARG A 148 -7.45 5.67 -20.53
C ARG A 148 -7.05 4.20 -20.69
N VAL A 149 -6.80 3.51 -19.58
CA VAL A 149 -6.32 2.12 -19.59
C VAL A 149 -7.46 1.12 -19.68
N LEU A 150 -8.64 1.42 -19.11
CA LEU A 150 -9.81 0.53 -19.15
C LEU A 150 -10.19 0.09 -20.57
N PRO A 151 -10.29 0.99 -21.57
CA PRO A 151 -10.55 0.57 -22.95
C PRO A 151 -9.45 -0.35 -23.49
N VAL A 152 -8.17 -0.08 -23.21
CA VAL A 152 -7.06 -0.91 -23.68
C VAL A 152 -7.14 -2.31 -23.10
N VAL A 153 -7.41 -2.43 -21.79
CA VAL A 153 -7.59 -3.71 -21.11
C VAL A 153 -8.79 -4.47 -21.65
N TRP A 154 -9.90 -3.77 -21.93
CA TRP A 154 -11.08 -4.37 -22.53
C TRP A 154 -10.79 -4.95 -23.91
N HIS A 155 -10.16 -4.18 -24.80
CA HIS A 155 -9.79 -4.67 -26.13
C HIS A 155 -8.82 -5.85 -26.04
N ARG A 156 -7.85 -5.81 -25.11
CA ARG A 156 -6.94 -6.93 -24.88
C ARG A 156 -7.66 -8.18 -24.39
N LEU A 157 -8.60 -8.04 -23.46
CA LEU A 157 -9.41 -9.15 -22.95
C LEU A 157 -10.22 -9.81 -24.08
N VAL A 158 -10.86 -9.03 -24.94
CA VAL A 158 -11.61 -9.54 -26.10
C VAL A 158 -10.67 -10.23 -27.10
N SER A 159 -9.51 -9.66 -27.39
CA SER A 159 -8.56 -10.29 -28.33
C SER A 159 -8.02 -11.62 -27.80
N LEU A 160 -7.75 -11.71 -26.50
CA LEU A 160 -7.27 -12.93 -25.85
C LEU A 160 -8.35 -14.01 -25.82
N SER A 161 -9.60 -13.64 -25.54
CA SER A 161 -10.71 -14.61 -25.52
C SER A 161 -10.98 -15.19 -26.90
N GLN A 162 -10.91 -14.37 -27.95
CA GLN A 162 -11.03 -14.82 -29.34
C GLN A 162 -9.87 -15.75 -29.75
N ALA A 163 -8.63 -15.36 -29.45
CA ALA A 163 -7.45 -16.17 -29.75
C ALA A 163 -7.47 -17.53 -29.01
N MET A 164 -7.85 -17.52 -27.72
CA MET A 164 -8.04 -18.72 -26.91
C MET A 164 -9.11 -19.65 -27.49
N SER A 165 -10.25 -19.09 -27.91
CA SER A 165 -11.34 -19.87 -28.52
C SER A 165 -10.90 -20.52 -29.85
N ALA A 166 -10.23 -19.75 -30.71
CA ALA A 166 -9.71 -20.26 -31.98
C ALA A 166 -8.68 -21.39 -31.79
N ALA A 167 -7.74 -21.22 -30.85
CA ALA A 167 -6.77 -22.26 -30.48
C ALA A 167 -7.45 -23.53 -29.96
N ALA A 168 -8.51 -23.38 -29.14
CA ALA A 168 -9.28 -24.51 -28.62
C ALA A 168 -9.98 -25.27 -29.76
N THR A 169 -10.60 -24.57 -30.71
CA THR A 169 -11.27 -25.19 -31.87
C THR A 169 -10.29 -25.84 -32.85
N ALA A 170 -9.07 -25.32 -32.94
CA ALA A 170 -7.99 -25.90 -33.75
C ALA A 170 -7.31 -27.11 -33.09
N GLY A 171 -7.69 -27.48 -31.87
CA GLY A 171 -7.09 -28.59 -31.11
C GLY A 171 -5.75 -28.25 -30.45
N HIS A 172 -5.34 -26.98 -30.44
CA HIS A 172 -4.11 -26.52 -29.80
C HIS A 172 -4.32 -26.28 -28.30
N ALA A 173 -4.43 -27.37 -27.54
CA ALA A 173 -4.73 -27.33 -26.10
C ALA A 173 -3.74 -26.49 -25.27
N ALA A 174 -2.45 -26.49 -25.63
CA ALA A 174 -1.43 -25.73 -24.92
C ALA A 174 -1.59 -24.21 -25.10
N GLU A 175 -1.90 -23.75 -26.32
CA GLU A 175 -2.12 -22.33 -26.63
C GLU A 175 -3.40 -21.83 -25.97
N ALA A 176 -4.47 -22.64 -25.96
CA ALA A 176 -5.70 -22.31 -25.25
C ALA A 176 -5.46 -22.19 -23.73
N ALA A 177 -4.71 -23.12 -23.12
CA ALA A 177 -4.36 -23.06 -21.71
C ALA A 177 -3.53 -21.82 -21.36
N LEU A 178 -2.57 -21.45 -22.22
CA LEU A 178 -1.79 -20.23 -22.06
C LEU A 178 -2.67 -18.96 -22.13
N GLY A 179 -3.66 -18.94 -23.02
CA GLY A 179 -4.65 -17.86 -23.11
C GLY A 179 -5.42 -17.65 -21.80
N VAL A 180 -5.83 -18.74 -21.14
CA VAL A 180 -6.47 -18.67 -19.81
C VAL A 180 -5.55 -18.02 -18.78
N VAL A 181 -4.27 -18.45 -18.73
CA VAL A 181 -3.28 -17.88 -17.81
C VAL A 181 -3.08 -16.39 -18.08
N GLN A 182 -2.98 -15.98 -19.34
CA GLN A 182 -2.84 -14.56 -19.71
C GLN A 182 -4.05 -13.71 -19.29
N ILE A 183 -5.26 -14.24 -19.44
CA ILE A 183 -6.48 -13.56 -18.99
C ILE A 183 -6.48 -13.41 -17.46
N ILE A 184 -6.12 -14.46 -16.72
CA ILE A 184 -6.03 -14.41 -15.26
C ILE A 184 -5.01 -13.33 -14.84
N LEU A 185 -3.81 -13.34 -15.40
CA LEU A 185 -2.76 -12.36 -15.09
C LEU A 185 -3.16 -10.92 -15.47
N LEU A 186 -3.90 -10.74 -16.57
CA LEU A 186 -4.40 -9.43 -16.99
C LEU A 186 -5.43 -8.87 -15.99
N LEU A 187 -6.34 -9.71 -15.49
CA LEU A 187 -7.43 -9.29 -14.60
C LEU A 187 -6.98 -9.15 -13.13
N LEU A 188 -5.96 -9.91 -12.73
CA LEU A 188 -5.43 -9.97 -11.38
C LEU A 188 -5.22 -8.58 -10.71
N PRO A 189 -4.51 -7.61 -11.32
CA PRO A 189 -4.29 -6.29 -10.71
C PRO A 189 -5.57 -5.46 -10.60
N TRP A 190 -6.54 -5.63 -11.50
CA TRP A 190 -7.80 -4.90 -11.49
C TRP A 190 -8.72 -5.39 -10.38
N VAL A 191 -8.83 -6.71 -10.22
CA VAL A 191 -9.57 -7.33 -9.13
C VAL A 191 -8.98 -6.90 -7.77
N GLY A 192 -7.65 -6.92 -7.65
CA GLY A 192 -6.97 -6.43 -6.44
C GLY A 192 -7.26 -4.98 -6.11
N SER A 193 -7.17 -4.11 -7.12
CA SER A 193 -7.44 -2.68 -6.97
C SER A 193 -8.89 -2.43 -6.55
N LEU A 194 -9.85 -3.14 -7.17
CA LEU A 194 -11.26 -3.04 -6.82
C LEU A 194 -11.53 -3.51 -5.38
N LEU A 195 -10.96 -4.64 -4.96
CA LEU A 195 -11.09 -5.15 -3.59
C LEU A 195 -10.54 -4.15 -2.56
N LEU A 196 -9.37 -3.56 -2.84
CA LEU A 196 -8.78 -2.53 -1.98
C LEU A 196 -9.68 -1.29 -1.87
N LEU A 197 -10.21 -0.81 -3.00
CA LEU A 197 -11.15 0.33 -3.02
C LEU A 197 -12.43 0.02 -2.24
N CYS A 198 -13.02 -1.17 -2.42
CA CYS A 198 -14.19 -1.60 -1.67
C CYS A 198 -13.91 -1.68 -0.17
N MET A 199 -12.77 -2.26 0.23
CA MET A 199 -12.36 -2.32 1.65
C MET A 199 -12.16 -0.93 2.25
N MET A 200 -11.56 0.00 1.51
CA MET A 200 -11.36 1.39 1.93
C MET A 200 -12.68 2.15 2.04
N ALA A 201 -13.63 1.92 1.13
CA ALA A 201 -14.94 2.55 1.13
C ALA A 201 -15.88 2.00 2.21
N HIS A 202 -15.77 0.70 2.56
CA HIS A 202 -16.70 0.05 3.48
C HIS A 202 -16.69 0.65 4.90
N ARG A 203 -15.53 1.10 5.40
CA ARG A 203 -15.41 1.71 6.74
C ARG A 203 -16.09 3.08 6.87
N PRO A 204 -15.82 4.06 5.99
CA PRO A 204 -16.50 5.35 6.02
C PRO A 204 -17.99 5.23 5.64
N VAL A 205 -18.35 4.37 4.69
CA VAL A 205 -19.77 4.15 4.31
C VAL A 205 -20.56 3.58 5.48
N ARG A 206 -20.02 2.56 6.19
CA ARG A 206 -20.68 2.02 7.38
C ARG A 206 -20.78 3.06 8.50
N ALA A 207 -19.72 3.84 8.74
CA ALA A 207 -19.74 4.91 9.73
C ALA A 207 -20.77 6.01 9.39
N MET A 208 -20.92 6.34 8.10
CA MET A 208 -21.93 7.27 7.61
C MET A 208 -23.33 6.68 7.80
N LEU A 209 -23.58 5.45 7.35
CA LEU A 209 -24.87 4.76 7.54
C LEU A 209 -25.28 4.67 9.03
N THR A 210 -24.36 4.37 9.94
CA THR A 210 -24.66 4.35 11.39
C THR A 210 -24.94 5.73 11.99
N ARG A 211 -24.39 6.80 11.40
CA ARG A 211 -24.65 8.19 11.82
C ARG A 211 -25.98 8.74 11.28
N TRP A 212 -26.54 8.14 10.24
CA TRP A 212 -27.84 8.51 9.67
C TRP A 212 -29.03 7.80 10.34
N VAL A 213 -28.80 6.74 11.12
CA VAL A 213 -29.84 5.98 11.84
C VAL A 213 -30.35 6.57 13.19
N PRO A 214 -29.75 7.59 13.86
CA PRO A 214 -30.31 8.08 15.14
C PRO A 214 -31.51 9.05 15.06
N ALA A 215 -32.13 9.28 13.90
CA ALA A 215 -33.13 10.36 13.75
C ALA A 215 -34.61 9.91 13.65
N LEU A 216 -34.94 8.62 13.81
CA LEU A 216 -36.32 8.14 13.67
C LEU A 216 -36.99 7.66 14.97
N SER A 217 -36.34 7.77 16.13
CA SER A 217 -36.88 7.22 17.40
C SER A 217 -37.46 8.25 18.39
N HIS A 218 -37.67 9.52 18.00
CA HIS A 218 -38.22 10.55 18.91
C HIS A 218 -39.51 11.25 18.44
N ALA A 219 -40.17 10.75 17.40
CA ALA A 219 -41.52 11.20 17.03
C ALA A 219 -42.53 10.08 17.35
N GLY A 220 -42.97 9.99 18.61
CA GLY A 220 -43.97 8.97 18.96
C GLY A 220 -44.28 8.76 20.44
N ARG A 221 -44.19 9.79 21.29
CA ARG A 221 -44.83 9.81 22.61
C ARG A 221 -45.23 11.24 22.97
N SER A 222 -46.48 11.59 22.65
CA SER A 222 -47.27 12.62 23.32
C SER A 222 -48.59 11.98 23.71
#